data_AF-A0A7S0ZNB0-F1
#
_entry.id   AF-A0A7S0ZNB0-F1
#
_cell.length_a   1.000
_cell.length_b   1.000
_cell.length_c   1.000
_cell.angle_alpha   90.00
_cell.angle_beta   90.00
_cell.angle_gamma   90.00
#
_symmetry.space_group_name_H-M   'P 1'
#
loop_
_entity.id
_entity.type
_entity.pdbx_description
1 polymer ?
#
loop_
_entity_poly.entity_id
_entity_poly.type
_entity_poly.pdbx_seq_one_letter_code
_entity_poly.pdbx_strand_id
1 'polypeptide(L)'
;HSNHVLRCAKNLGCSQFALSRSLCSGERLRIAYICSEFGNHPVGQLMGSVFGLHDRSEVEVFVYSMGSNDSSSWYKRVQASAEHFVDVFTWDIVSIAQRINNDGIHVAVNINGYTKGARNEVFALRCAPLQVQFLGF
;
A
#
# COMPACT_ATOMS: atom_id res chain seq x y z
N HIS A 1 6.02 17.68 -17.76
CA HIS A 1 5.31 16.76 -16.84
C HIS A 1 6.04 16.52 -15.51
N SER A 2 7.39 16.49 -15.44
CA SER A 2 8.13 16.28 -14.16
C SER A 2 8.04 17.41 -13.11
N ASN A 3 7.65 18.63 -13.47
CA ASN A 3 7.60 19.76 -12.54
C ASN A 3 6.39 19.77 -11.59
N HIS A 4 5.30 19.08 -11.92
CA HIS A 4 4.08 19.10 -11.10
C HIS A 4 4.20 18.18 -9.86
N VAL A 5 4.81 17.01 -10.04
CA VAL A 5 5.06 16.03 -8.98
C VAL A 5 6.03 16.60 -7.94
N LEU A 6 7.12 17.24 -8.38
CA LEU A 6 8.09 17.90 -7.50
C LEU A 6 7.49 19.10 -6.76
N ARG A 7 6.55 19.83 -7.38
CA ARG A 7 5.84 20.94 -6.74
C ARG A 7 4.85 20.46 -5.68
N CYS A 8 4.10 19.38 -5.96
CA CYS A 8 3.26 18.73 -4.96
C CYS A 8 4.08 18.17 -3.80
N ALA A 9 5.20 17.49 -4.07
CA ALA A 9 6.08 16.96 -3.03
C ALA A 9 6.67 18.07 -2.12
N LYS A 10 7.07 19.22 -2.69
CA LYS A 10 7.53 20.38 -1.91
C LYS A 10 6.41 21.03 -1.10
N ASN A 11 5.20 21.14 -1.65
CA ASN A 11 4.05 21.71 -0.95
C ASN A 11 3.46 20.77 0.13
N LEU A 12 3.74 19.46 0.06
CA LEU A 12 3.25 18.43 0.99
C LEU A 12 4.28 18.05 2.07
N GLY A 13 5.41 18.77 2.19
CA GLY A 13 6.40 18.52 3.24
C GLY A 13 7.23 17.24 3.07
N CYS A 14 7.46 16.79 1.83
CA CYS A 14 8.12 15.52 1.49
C CYS A 14 9.56 15.35 2.03
N SER A 15 10.17 16.36 2.67
CA SER A 15 11.44 16.23 3.40
C SER A 15 11.33 15.41 4.69
N GLN A 16 10.13 14.97 5.08
CA GLN A 16 9.88 14.34 6.39
C GLN A 16 9.97 12.80 6.39
N PHE A 17 10.08 12.14 5.22
CA PHE A 17 10.14 10.68 5.13
C PHE A 17 11.60 10.19 5.08
N ALA A 18 11.99 9.33 6.02
CA ALA A 18 13.28 8.64 5.95
C ALA A 18 13.20 7.54 4.87
N LEU A 19 13.82 7.79 3.72
CA LEU A 19 13.71 6.95 2.52
C LEU A 19 14.83 5.91 2.36
N SER A 20 15.66 5.72 3.38
CA SER A 20 16.69 4.68 3.39
C SER A 20 16.47 3.79 4.60
N ARG A 21 15.97 2.57 4.35
CA ARG A 21 15.88 1.50 5.35
C ARG A 21 16.61 0.28 4.83
N SER A 22 17.67 -0.09 5.54
CA SER A 22 18.34 -1.38 5.37
C SER A 22 17.62 -2.41 6.22
N LEU A 23 17.44 -3.63 5.71
CA LEU A 23 17.00 -4.75 6.51
C LEU A 23 18.07 -5.07 7.55
N CYS A 24 17.70 -5.13 8.83
CA CYS A 24 18.59 -5.62 9.87
C CYS A 24 18.66 -7.16 9.83
N SER A 25 19.77 -7.73 10.30
CA SER A 25 19.89 -9.19 10.40
C SER A 25 18.80 -9.75 11.32
N GLY A 26 17.99 -10.69 10.80
CA GLY A 26 16.88 -11.30 11.54
C GLY A 26 15.57 -10.48 11.52
N GLU A 27 15.51 -9.37 10.79
CA GLU A 27 14.28 -8.62 10.55
C GLU A 27 13.51 -9.19 9.34
N ARG A 28 12.18 -9.25 9.46
CA ARG A 28 11.30 -9.64 8.34
C ARG A 28 11.18 -8.52 7.31
N LEU A 29 11.11 -8.90 6.04
CA LEU A 29 10.78 -7.98 4.98
C LEU A 29 9.31 -7.52 5.09
N ARG A 30 9.12 -6.26 5.50
CA ARG A 30 7.80 -5.61 5.49
C ARG A 30 7.35 -5.20 4.09
N ILE A 31 6.26 -5.79 3.61
CA ILE A 31 5.66 -5.50 2.30
C ILE A 31 4.25 -4.92 2.52
N ALA A 32 3.96 -3.80 1.87
CA ALA A 32 2.62 -3.21 1.82
C ALA A 32 1.98 -3.42 0.46
N TYR A 33 0.77 -3.98 0.45
CA TYR A 33 -0.09 -4.03 -0.72
C TYR A 33 -1.16 -2.95 -0.62
N ILE A 34 -1.22 -2.06 -1.61
CA ILE A 34 -2.08 -0.88 -1.57
C ILE A 34 -3.04 -0.93 -2.75
N CYS A 35 -4.34 -0.96 -2.45
CA CYS A 35 -5.40 -1.08 -3.46
C CYS A 35 -6.70 -0.45 -2.98
N SER A 36 -7.56 -0.03 -3.90
CA SER A 36 -8.93 0.44 -3.65
C SER A 36 -9.99 -0.60 -4.04
N GLU A 37 -9.61 -1.76 -4.55
CA GLU A 37 -10.53 -2.72 -5.18
C GLU A 37 -10.48 -4.12 -4.55
N PHE A 38 -10.39 -4.20 -3.22
CA PHE A 38 -10.39 -5.46 -2.48
C PHE A 38 -11.79 -6.08 -2.26
N GLY A 39 -12.86 -5.41 -2.71
CA GLY A 39 -14.23 -5.91 -2.63
C GLY A 39 -14.57 -6.94 -3.72
N ASN A 40 -15.81 -6.95 -4.19
CA ASN A 40 -16.29 -7.79 -5.30
C ASN A 40 -15.76 -7.30 -6.66
N HIS A 41 -14.44 -7.39 -6.82
CA HIS A 41 -13.68 -6.98 -7.99
C HIS A 41 -12.63 -8.06 -8.31
N PRO A 42 -12.19 -8.24 -9.58
CA PRO A 42 -11.17 -9.23 -9.94
C PRO A 42 -9.93 -9.21 -9.04
N VAL A 43 -9.48 -8.03 -8.61
CA VAL A 43 -8.36 -7.90 -7.66
C VAL A 43 -8.67 -8.57 -6.33
N GLY A 44 -9.79 -8.24 -5.68
CA GLY A 44 -10.21 -8.89 -4.42
C GLY A 44 -10.37 -10.41 -4.55
N GLN A 45 -10.88 -10.88 -5.69
CA GLN A 45 -11.05 -12.31 -5.96
C GLN A 45 -9.71 -13.06 -6.12
N LEU A 46 -8.76 -12.47 -6.85
CA LEU A 46 -7.45 -13.09 -7.12
C LEU A 46 -6.49 -12.94 -5.92
N MET A 47 -6.43 -11.76 -5.33
CA MET A 47 -5.47 -11.44 -4.28
C MET A 47 -5.89 -11.90 -2.89
N GLY A 48 -7.17 -12.21 -2.67
CA GLY A 48 -7.73 -12.52 -1.35
C GLY A 48 -7.15 -13.76 -0.64
N SER A 49 -6.29 -14.55 -1.28
CA SER A 49 -5.50 -15.60 -0.61
C SER A 49 -3.99 -15.38 -0.71
N VAL A 50 -3.52 -14.51 -1.61
CA VAL A 50 -2.09 -14.30 -1.87
C VAL A 50 -1.37 -13.74 -0.64
N PHE A 51 -2.03 -12.85 0.11
CA PHE A 51 -1.44 -12.22 1.30
C PHE A 51 -1.06 -13.24 2.38
N GLY A 52 -1.86 -14.30 2.54
CA GLY A 52 -1.64 -15.34 3.53
C GLY A 52 -0.63 -16.42 3.12
N LEU A 53 -0.17 -16.43 1.86
CA LEU A 53 0.75 -17.44 1.33
C LEU A 53 2.23 -17.09 1.51
N HIS A 54 2.53 -15.88 1.98
CA HIS A 54 3.90 -15.49 2.33
C HIS A 54 4.41 -16.27 3.54
N ASP A 55 5.70 -16.63 3.51
CA ASP A 55 6.37 -17.19 4.67
C ASP A 55 6.48 -16.11 5.76
N ARG A 56 5.70 -16.29 6.84
CA ARG A 56 5.61 -15.32 7.94
C ARG A 56 6.89 -15.22 8.76
N SER A 57 7.84 -16.14 8.61
CA SER A 57 9.16 -16.05 9.23
C SER A 57 10.08 -15.07 8.51
N GLU A 58 9.85 -14.83 7.22
CA GLU A 58 10.69 -13.99 6.36
C GLU A 58 9.99 -12.68 5.96
N VAL A 59 8.65 -12.68 5.87
CA VAL A 59 7.85 -11.57 5.35
C VAL A 59 6.76 -11.15 6.34
N GLU A 60 6.61 -9.85 6.52
CA GLU A 60 5.51 -9.22 7.25
C GLU A 60 4.58 -8.49 6.27
N VAL A 61 3.33 -8.92 6.17
CA VAL A 61 2.40 -8.43 5.16
C VAL A 61 1.44 -7.39 5.71
N PHE A 62 1.45 -6.21 5.09
CA PHE A 62 0.49 -5.14 5.32
C PHE A 62 -0.40 -4.98 4.10
N VAL A 63 -1.70 -4.74 4.33
CA VAL A 63 -2.67 -4.42 3.30
C VAL A 63 -3.33 -3.09 3.66
N TYR A 64 -3.23 -2.10 2.78
CA TYR A 64 -3.92 -0.82 2.92
C TYR A 64 -5.07 -0.76 1.91
N SER A 65 -6.29 -0.80 2.43
CA SER A 65 -7.51 -0.63 1.62
C SER A 65 -7.87 0.84 1.50
N MET A 66 -7.83 1.35 0.28
CA MET A 66 -8.20 2.75 -0.05
C MET A 66 -9.61 2.87 -0.62
N GLY A 67 -10.36 1.77 -0.73
CA GLY A 67 -11.72 1.71 -1.26
C GLY A 67 -12.73 1.38 -0.17
N SER A 68 -14.01 1.65 -0.46
CA SER A 68 -15.09 1.39 0.49
C SER A 68 -15.22 -0.11 0.77
N ASN A 69 -15.42 -0.47 2.04
CA ASN A 69 -15.82 -1.80 2.43
C ASN A 69 -17.24 -2.10 1.90
N ASP A 70 -17.34 -2.97 0.90
CA ASP A 70 -18.61 -3.39 0.29
C ASP A 70 -19.32 -4.52 1.05
N SER A 71 -18.79 -4.93 2.21
CA SER A 71 -19.26 -6.05 3.03
C SER A 71 -19.25 -7.43 2.35
N SER A 72 -18.65 -7.53 1.16
CA SER A 72 -18.55 -8.77 0.40
C SER A 72 -17.72 -9.82 1.14
N SER A 73 -17.91 -11.08 0.76
CA SER A 73 -17.06 -12.18 1.22
C SER A 73 -15.60 -11.98 0.81
N TRP A 74 -15.35 -11.31 -0.32
CA TRP A 74 -14.00 -11.02 -0.83
C TRP A 74 -13.25 -10.03 0.05
N TYR A 75 -13.89 -8.91 0.43
CA TYR A 75 -13.30 -7.93 1.34
C TYR A 75 -12.95 -8.58 2.69
N LYS A 76 -13.87 -9.35 3.25
CA LYS A 76 -13.67 -10.09 4.51
C LYS A 76 -12.53 -11.11 4.41
N ARG A 77 -12.40 -11.78 3.26
CA ARG A 77 -11.33 -12.74 3.01
C ARG A 77 -9.97 -12.06 2.96
N VAL A 78 -9.85 -10.95 2.24
CA VAL A 78 -8.63 -10.13 2.21
C VAL A 78 -8.26 -9.71 3.63
N GLN A 79 -9.20 -9.15 4.38
CA GLN A 79 -9.01 -8.72 5.76
C GLN A 79 -8.53 -9.85 6.67
N ALA A 80 -9.05 -11.08 6.51
CA ALA A 80 -8.65 -12.24 7.28
C ALA A 80 -7.30 -12.86 6.85
N SER A 81 -6.90 -12.67 5.58
CA SER A 81 -5.68 -13.26 5.02
C SER A 81 -4.42 -12.46 5.30
N ALA A 82 -4.55 -11.14 5.47
CA ALA A 82 -3.45 -10.24 5.77
C ALA A 82 -3.03 -10.35 7.24
N GLU A 83 -1.73 -10.22 7.53
CA GLU A 83 -1.25 -10.11 8.90
C GLU A 83 -1.69 -8.77 9.51
N HIS A 84 -1.55 -7.69 8.73
CA HIS A 84 -2.05 -6.35 9.08
C HIS A 84 -2.96 -5.82 7.98
N PHE A 85 -4.23 -5.58 8.30
CA PHE A 85 -5.18 -4.93 7.41
C PHE A 85 -5.56 -3.54 7.94
N VAL A 86 -5.35 -2.51 7.13
CA VAL A 86 -5.62 -1.11 7.48
C VAL A 86 -6.59 -0.52 6.47
N ASP A 87 -7.80 -0.22 6.92
CA ASP A 87 -8.77 0.54 6.15
C ASP A 87 -8.44 2.04 6.27
N VAL A 88 -8.09 2.65 5.15
CA VAL A 88 -7.72 4.06 5.04
C VAL A 88 -8.64 4.82 4.08
N PHE A 89 -9.81 4.27 3.76
CA PHE A 89 -10.75 4.83 2.80
C PHE A 89 -11.06 6.31 3.07
N THR A 90 -11.28 6.67 4.34
CA THR A 90 -11.65 8.03 4.76
C THR A 90 -10.47 8.96 5.04
N TRP A 91 -9.23 8.45 4.99
CA TRP A 91 -8.05 9.23 5.36
C TRP A 91 -7.60 10.10 4.19
N ASP A 92 -6.92 11.21 4.44
CA ASP A 92 -6.27 12.00 3.40
C ASP A 92 -4.95 11.35 2.92
N ILE A 93 -4.45 11.78 1.76
CA ILE A 93 -3.27 11.18 1.12
C ILE A 93 -2.00 11.28 1.99
N VAL A 94 -1.82 12.40 2.69
CA VAL A 94 -0.62 12.64 3.49
C VAL A 94 -0.62 11.72 4.70
N SER A 95 -1.76 11.60 5.38
CA SER A 95 -1.92 10.69 6.52
C SER A 95 -1.67 9.23 6.13
N ILE A 96 -2.10 8.81 4.94
CA ILE A 96 -1.83 7.45 4.43
C ILE A 96 -0.32 7.25 4.21
N ALA A 97 0.34 8.18 3.51
CA ALA A 97 1.77 8.07 3.25
C ALA A 97 2.59 8.07 4.56
N GLN A 98 2.20 8.90 5.53
CA GLN A 98 2.80 8.92 6.87
C GLN A 98 2.61 7.62 7.61
N ARG A 99 1.41 7.04 7.57
CA ARG A 99 1.14 5.75 8.20
C ARG A 99 2.01 4.64 7.62
N ILE A 100 2.07 4.53 6.30
CA ILE A 100 2.91 3.54 5.61
C ILE A 100 4.39 3.72 5.97
N ASN A 101 4.87 4.97 6.03
CA ASN A 101 6.26 5.23 6.41
C ASN A 101 6.53 4.87 7.89
N ASN A 102 5.61 5.20 8.79
CA ASN A 102 5.71 4.90 10.22
C ASN A 102 5.67 3.38 10.49
N ASP A 103 4.88 2.63 9.72
CA ASP A 103 4.78 1.17 9.83
C ASP A 103 6.06 0.43 9.41
N GLY A 104 7.06 1.13 8.87
CA GLY A 104 8.35 0.51 8.58
C GLY A 104 8.41 -0.19 7.23
N ILE A 105 7.49 0.12 6.31
CA ILE A 105 7.37 -0.60 5.05
C ILE A 105 8.64 -0.47 4.21
N HIS A 106 9.19 -1.60 3.77
CA HIS A 106 10.35 -1.67 2.88
C HIS A 106 9.91 -1.59 1.42
N VAL A 107 8.86 -2.34 1.07
CA VAL A 107 8.35 -2.42 -0.31
C VAL A 107 6.87 -2.07 -0.32
N ALA A 108 6.50 -0.99 -1.00
CA ALA A 108 5.10 -0.67 -1.28
C ALA A 108 4.73 -1.12 -2.70
N VAL A 109 3.73 -1.99 -2.79
CA VAL A 109 3.21 -2.56 -4.03
C VAL A 109 1.89 -1.87 -4.37
N ASN A 110 1.87 -1.12 -5.46
CA ASN A 110 0.65 -0.56 -6.03
C ASN A 110 -0.08 -1.63 -6.85
N ILE A 111 -1.27 -2.04 -6.41
CA ILE A 111 -2.11 -3.01 -7.16
C ILE A 111 -3.13 -2.29 -8.06
N ASN A 112 -3.42 -1.00 -7.83
CA ASN A 112 -4.51 -0.29 -8.52
C ASN A 112 -4.29 0.00 -10.01
N GLY A 113 -3.05 -0.05 -10.50
CA GLY A 113 -2.72 0.47 -11.83
C GLY A 113 -2.91 1.97 -12.00
N TYR A 114 -3.09 2.38 -13.25
CA TYR A 114 -3.44 3.75 -13.67
C TYR A 114 -4.96 3.94 -13.85
N THR A 115 -5.76 3.30 -13.01
CA THR A 115 -7.22 3.41 -13.05
C THR A 115 -7.69 4.75 -12.47
N LYS A 116 -8.82 5.26 -12.97
CA LYS A 116 -9.41 6.52 -12.51
C LYS A 116 -9.87 6.36 -11.05
N GLY A 117 -9.29 7.13 -10.12
CA GLY A 117 -9.58 7.03 -8.69
C GLY A 117 -8.56 6.22 -7.89
N ALA A 118 -7.57 5.61 -8.56
CA ALA A 118 -6.37 5.11 -7.90
C ALA A 118 -5.65 6.31 -7.28
N ARG A 119 -5.73 6.41 -5.95
CA ARG A 119 -5.10 7.46 -5.12
C ARG A 119 -3.56 7.36 -5.14
N ASN A 120 -2.99 7.37 -6.34
CA ASN A 120 -1.59 7.11 -6.66
C ASN A 120 -0.68 8.23 -6.15
N GLU A 121 -1.25 9.36 -5.72
CA GLU A 121 -0.54 10.45 -5.05
C GLU A 121 0.16 9.96 -3.77
N VAL A 122 -0.34 8.89 -3.12
CA VAL A 122 0.35 8.24 -1.99
C VAL A 122 1.76 7.78 -2.38
N PHE A 123 1.93 7.22 -3.59
CA PHE A 123 3.23 6.80 -4.08
C PHE A 123 4.11 7.99 -4.48
N ALA A 124 3.51 9.05 -5.03
CA ALA A 124 4.23 10.29 -5.33
C ALA A 124 4.86 10.95 -4.09
N LEU A 125 4.28 10.71 -2.90
CA LEU A 125 4.84 11.14 -1.60
C LEU A 125 5.99 10.26 -1.08
N ARG A 126 6.41 9.25 -1.84
CA ARG A 126 7.47 8.30 -1.44
C ARG A 126 7.19 7.64 -0.09
N CYS A 127 6.00 7.05 0.07
CA CYS A 127 5.57 6.37 1.29
C CYS A 127 6.51 5.23 1.76
N ALA A 128 7.29 4.64 0.85
CA ALA A 128 8.25 3.57 1.11
C ALA A 128 9.51 3.75 0.23
N PRO A 129 10.67 3.20 0.63
CA PRO A 129 11.92 3.35 -0.11
C PRO A 129 11.91 2.62 -1.46
N LEU A 130 11.32 1.43 -1.53
CA LEU A 130 11.03 0.74 -2.78
C LEU A 130 9.53 0.77 -3.08
N GLN A 131 9.18 1.21 -4.28
CA GLN A 131 7.80 1.26 -4.77
C GLN A 131 7.70 0.49 -6.07
N VAL A 132 6.81 -0.49 -6.11
CA VAL A 132 6.62 -1.38 -7.26
C VAL A 132 5.19 -1.25 -7.76
N GLN A 133 5.02 -1.13 -9.07
CA GLN A 133 3.71 -1.24 -9.70
C GLN A 133 3.46 -2.71 -10.07
N PHE A 134 2.33 -3.26 -9.64
CA PHE A 134 1.92 -4.63 -9.94
C PHE A 134 0.51 -4.63 -10.53
N LEU A 135 0.36 -5.26 -11.70
CA LEU A 135 -0.91 -5.58 -12.38
C LEU A 135 -2.01 -4.51 -12.29
N GLY A 136 -1.88 -3.43 -13.04
CA GLY A 136 -3.06 -2.65 -13.40
C GLY A 136 -2.92 -2.01 -14.78
N PHE A 137 -3.83 -2.43 -15.66
CA PHE A 137 -4.05 -1.89 -17.00
C PHE A 137 -5.29 -0.99 -16.99
#